data_AF-A0A5C8UB53-F1
#
_entry.id   AF-A0A5C8UB53-F1
#
_cell.length_a   1.000
_cell.length_b   1.000
_cell.length_c   1.000
_cell.angle_alpha   90.00
_cell.angle_beta   90.00
_cell.angle_gamma   90.00
#
_symmetry.space_group_name_H-M   'P 1'
#
loop_
_entity.id
_entity.type
_entity.pdbx_description
1 polymer ?
#
loop_
_entity_poly.entity_id
_entity_poly.type
_entity_poly.pdbx_seq_one_letter_code
_entity_poly.pdbx_strand_id
1 'polypeptide(L)' 'MKQTPDLSSRQIAAIRACGAHPGGLRISAYPKTMPGLIAVGLVEQSPKVNPAERRQMGWFLTPAGKERLRLVGTGEPGA' A
#
# COMPACT_ATOMS: atom_id res chain seq x y z
N MET A 1 12.25 -12.41 16.49
CA MET A 1 11.46 -12.61 15.25
C MET A 1 10.20 -11.78 15.41
N LYS A 2 10.07 -10.63 14.74
CA LYS A 2 8.87 -9.79 14.90
C LYS A 2 7.73 -10.46 14.11
N GLN A 3 6.67 -10.89 14.80
CA GLN A 3 5.45 -11.43 14.18
C GLN A 3 4.98 -10.48 13.07
N THR A 4 5.02 -10.93 11.82
CA THR A 4 4.37 -10.24 10.72
C THR A 4 2.86 -10.43 10.88
N PRO A 5 2.07 -9.37 11.02
CA PRO A 5 0.62 -9.51 11.18
C PRO A 5 0.03 -10.24 9.96
N ASP A 6 -0.86 -11.19 10.24
CA ASP A 6 -1.65 -11.84 9.20
C ASP A 6 -2.53 -10.78 8.54
N LEU A 7 -2.41 -10.66 7.21
CA LEU A 7 -3.15 -9.66 6.46
C LEU A 7 -4.38 -10.31 5.85
N SER A 8 -5.54 -9.72 6.08
CA SER A 8 -6.75 -10.13 5.39
C SER A 8 -6.60 -9.96 3.86
N SER A 9 -7.36 -10.74 3.08
CA SER A 9 -7.34 -10.66 1.61
C SER A 9 -7.54 -9.23 1.07
N ARG A 10 -8.34 -8.42 1.78
CA ARG A 10 -8.57 -7.01 1.43
C ARG A 10 -7.37 -6.10 1.70
N GLN A 11 -6.59 -6.38 2.74
CA GLN A 11 -5.32 -5.69 3.02
C GLN A 11 -4.25 -6.07 2.00
N ILE A 12 -4.18 -7.35 1.61
CA ILE A 12 -3.29 -7.81 0.55
C ILE A 12 -3.64 -7.10 -0.78
N ALA A 13 -4.92 -7.01 -1.13
CA ALA A 13 -5.36 -6.29 -2.31
C ALA A 13 -4.98 -4.80 -2.28
N ALA A 14 -5.12 -4.14 -1.11
CA ALA A 14 -4.72 -2.75 -0.94
C ALA A 14 -3.19 -2.55 -1.10
N ILE A 15 -2.37 -3.45 -0.54
CA ILE A 15 -0.91 -3.40 -0.71
C ILE A 15 -0.51 -3.59 -2.17
N ARG A 16 -1.15 -4.54 -2.88
CA ARG A 16 -0.94 -4.76 -4.32
C ARG A 16 -1.32 -3.52 -5.14
N ALA A 17 -2.46 -2.91 -4.84
CA ALA A 17 -2.89 -1.68 -5.49
C ALA A 17 -1.88 -0.53 -5.25
N CYS A 18 -1.36 -0.36 -4.03
CA CYS A 18 -0.31 0.64 -3.80
C CYS A 18 0.98 0.32 -4.58
N GLY A 19 1.35 -0.96 -4.72
CA GLY A 19 2.50 -1.39 -5.51
C GLY A 19 2.37 -1.10 -7.01
N ALA A 20 1.17 -1.24 -7.56
CA ALA A 20 0.87 -0.92 -8.96
C ALA A 20 0.82 0.60 -9.24
N HIS A 21 0.74 1.44 -8.20
CA HIS A 21 0.62 2.89 -8.33
C HIS A 21 1.80 3.61 -7.64
N PRO A 22 2.99 3.65 -8.26
CA PRO A 22 4.18 4.28 -7.67
C PRO A 22 4.03 5.80 -7.46
N GLY A 23 3.12 6.45 -8.16
CA GLY A 23 2.80 7.89 -7.99
C GLY A 23 1.91 8.20 -6.78
N GLY A 24 1.49 7.18 -6.03
CA GLY A 24 0.59 7.28 -4.89
C GLY A 24 -0.84 6.91 -5.26
N LEU A 25 -1.39 5.90 -4.58
CA LEU A 25 -2.79 5.51 -4.75
C LEU A 25 -3.70 6.61 -4.18
N ARG A 26 -4.86 6.87 -4.78
CA ARG A 26 -5.79 7.91 -4.29
C ARG A 26 -6.20 7.68 -2.83
N ILE A 27 -6.28 8.75 -2.05
CA ILE A 27 -6.64 8.69 -0.62
C ILE A 27 -8.01 8.04 -0.34
N SER A 28 -8.93 8.16 -1.29
CA SER A 28 -10.27 7.57 -1.19
C SER A 28 -10.30 6.06 -1.47
N ALA A 29 -9.20 5.47 -1.96
CA ALA A 29 -9.11 4.04 -2.19
C ALA A 29 -8.94 3.28 -0.87
N TYR A 30 -9.68 2.18 -0.71
CA TYR A 30 -9.61 1.29 0.47
C TYR A 30 -9.77 2.02 1.83
N PRO A 31 -10.77 2.90 2.02
CA PRO A 31 -10.84 3.81 3.17
C PRO A 31 -10.96 3.08 4.51
N LYS A 32 -11.53 1.87 4.52
CA LYS A 32 -11.67 1.03 5.73
C LYS A 32 -10.41 0.21 6.05
N THR A 33 -9.53 0.02 5.05
CA THR A 33 -8.38 -0.90 5.15
C THR A 33 -7.07 -0.14 5.39
N MET A 34 -6.95 1.05 4.81
CA MET A 34 -5.75 1.90 4.93
C MET A 34 -5.39 2.28 6.37
N PRO A 35 -6.33 2.63 7.28
CA PRO A 35 -5.98 2.95 8.66
C PRO A 35 -5.26 1.79 9.37
N GLY A 36 -5.72 0.56 9.12
CA GLY A 36 -5.07 -0.64 9.67
C GLY A 36 -3.67 -0.86 9.11
N LEU A 37 -3.43 -0.59 7.83
CA LEU A 37 -2.13 -0.71 7.19
C LEU A 37 -1.13 0.38 7.64
N ILE A 38 -1.63 1.58 7.94
CA ILE A 38 -0.83 2.67 8.51
C ILE A 38 -0.42 2.33 9.95
N ALA A 39 -1.35 1.80 10.75
CA ALA A 39 -1.08 1.42 12.13
C ALA A 39 0.04 0.37 12.27
N VAL A 40 0.19 -0.51 11.28
CA VAL A 40 1.27 -1.52 11.22
C VAL A 40 2.49 -1.06 10.40
N GLY A 41 2.49 0.19 9.93
CA GLY A 41 3.63 0.80 9.23
C GLY A 41 3.89 0.28 7.82
N LEU A 42 2.89 -0.33 7.17
CA LEU A 42 3.03 -0.86 5.79
C LEU A 42 2.68 0.18 4.72
N VAL A 43 1.85 1.17 5.06
CA VAL A 43 1.45 2.25 4.17
C VAL A 43 1.63 3.58 4.89
N GLU A 44 2.00 4.61 4.15
CA GLU A 44 2.03 5.99 4.63
C GLU A 44 1.18 6.90 3.74
N GLN A 45 0.77 8.03 4.31
CA GLN A 45 0.10 9.10 3.59
C GLN A 45 1.16 10.12 3.15
N SER A 46 1.25 10.40 1.86
CA SER A 46 2.21 11.39 1.33
C SER A 46 1.59 12.20 0.18
N PRO A 47 2.06 13.42 -0.12
CA PRO A 47 1.66 14.13 -1.32
C PRO A 47 1.96 13.29 -2.57
N LYS A 48 1.06 13.32 -3.55
CA LYS A 48 1.30 12.62 -4.81
C LYS A 48 2.57 13.12 -5.51
N VAL A 49 3.29 12.21 -6.15
CA VAL A 49 4.53 12.52 -6.88
C VAL A 49 4.23 13.39 -8.10
N ASN A 50 3.08 13.19 -8.73
CA ASN A 50 2.68 13.90 -9.94
C ASN A 50 2.54 15.41 -9.66
N PRO A 51 3.29 16.31 -10.33
CA PRO A 51 3.26 17.74 -10.05
C PRO A 51 1.87 18.36 -10.22
N ALA A 52 1.06 17.86 -11.16
CA ALA A 52 -0.32 18.30 -11.35
C ALA A 52 -1.24 17.92 -10.18
N GLU A 53 -0.90 16.87 -9.42
CA GLU A 53 -1.68 16.38 -8.29
C GLU A 53 -0.97 16.55 -6.94
N ARG A 54 0.13 17.32 -6.87
CA ARG A 54 0.94 17.48 -5.64
C ARG A 54 0.16 18.01 -4.43
N ARG A 55 -0.97 18.70 -4.66
CA ARG A 55 -1.88 19.16 -3.59
C ARG A 55 -2.77 18.04 -3.04
N GLN A 56 -2.85 16.91 -3.74
CA GLN A 56 -3.61 15.74 -3.31
C GLN A 56 -2.71 14.77 -2.56
N MET A 57 -3.27 14.19 -1.51
CA MET A 57 -2.62 13.11 -0.75
C MET A 57 -2.88 11.77 -1.42
N GLY A 58 -1.90 10.88 -1.32
CA GLY A 58 -2.00 9.50 -1.76
C GLY A 58 -1.44 8.53 -0.73
N TRP A 59 -1.80 7.27 -0.90
CA TRP A 59 -1.25 6.15 -0.15
C TRP A 59 -0.01 5.63 -0.85
N PHE A 60 1.06 5.46 -0.08
CA PHE A 60 2.35 4.98 -0.54
C PHE A 60 2.79 3.78 0.27
N LEU A 61 3.47 2.82 -0.36
CA LEU A 61 4.11 1.72 0.36
C LEU A 61 5.38 2.23 1.03
N THR A 62 5.47 2.00 2.34
CA THR A 62 6.71 2.14 3.10
C THR A 62 7.70 1.04 2.68
N PRO A 63 8.98 1.10 3.10
CA PRO A 63 9.91 -0.01 2.90
C PRO A 63 9.38 -1.34 3.42
N ALA A 64 8.73 -1.35 4.60
CA ALA A 64 8.09 -2.53 5.16
C ALA A 64 6.89 -3.00 4.31
N GLY A 65 6.10 -2.07 3.77
CA GLY A 65 5.03 -2.37 2.82
C GLY A 65 5.51 -3.04 1.55
N LYS A 66 6.63 -2.58 1.00
CA LYS A 66 7.27 -3.17 -0.19
C LYS A 66 7.80 -4.57 0.09
N GLU A 67 8.44 -4.77 1.23
CA GLU A 67 8.89 -6.11 1.65
C GLU A 67 7.70 -7.06 1.82
N ARG A 68 6.61 -6.58 2.44
CA ARG A 68 5.38 -7.36 2.57
C ARG A 68 4.75 -7.68 1.22
N LEU A 69 4.74 -6.74 0.27
CA LEU A 69 4.30 -6.98 -1.11
C LEU A 69 5.12 -8.09 -1.77
N ARG A 70 6.45 -8.11 -1.58
CA ARG A 70 7.33 -9.17 -2.11
C ARG A 70 7.00 -10.54 -1.52
N LEU A 71 6.64 -10.59 -0.23
CA LEU A 71 6.27 -11.84 0.45
C LEU A 71 4.90 -12.39 0.01
N VAL A 72 3.91 -11.51 -0.21
CA VAL A 72 2.55 -11.92 -0.62
C VAL A 72 2.38 -12.01 -2.14
N GLY A 73 3.39 -11.60 -2.90
CA GLY A 73 3.38 -11.50 -4.35
C GLY A 73 2.46 -10.40 -4.89
N THR A 74 2.71 -9.98 -6.13
CA THR A 74 1.85 -9.06 -6.90
C THR A 74 0.51 -9.69 -7.28
N GLY A 75 0.37 -11.02 -7.17
CA GLY A 75 -0.83 -11.74 -7.58
C GLY A 75 -0.89 -12.00 -9.08
N GLU A 76 0.22 -11.76 -9.79
CA GLU A 76 0.38 -12.27 -11.15
C GLU A 76 0.37 -13.81 -11.08
N PRO A 77 -0.53 -14.50 -11.81
CA PRO A 77 -0.25 -15.89 -12.14
C PRO A 77 1.06 -15.87 -12.91
N GLY A 78 2.05 -16.68 -12.48
CA GLY A 78 3.35 -16.74 -13.15
C GLY A 78 3.16 -16.86 -14.66
N ALA A 79 3.77 -15.93 -15.39
CA ALA A 79 4.00 -16.04 -16.82
C ALA A 79 5.45 -16.49 -17.03
#